data_AF-A0A920APG9-F1
#
_entry.id   AF-A0A920APG9-F1
#
_cell.length_a   1.000
_cell.length_b   1.000
_cell.length_c   1.000
_cell.angle_alpha   90.00
_cell.angle_beta   90.00
_cell.angle_gamma   90.00
#
_symmetry.space_group_name_H-M   'P 1'
#
loop_
_entity.id
_entity.type
_entity.pdbx_description
1 polymer ?
#
loop_
_entity_poly.entity_id
_entity_poly.type
_entity_poly.pdbx_seq_one_letter_code
_entity_poly.pdbx_strand_id
1 'polypeptide(L)'
;MIETTSQLDEYRSALINHPLYNAMNSIDAIQRFMETHVFAVWDFMSLLKRLQLDLTCASIPWTPVGNPFTRRLINEIVFGEESDVDQNGNATSHFELYIKAMEDIGADTSAIKSFIQQLEQGETWEKAIV
;
A
#
# COMPACT_ATOMS: atom_id res chain seq x y z
N MET A 1 -26.48 2.99 -10.75
CA MET A 1 -25.49 3.93 -11.31
C MET A 1 -25.33 5.02 -10.27
N ILE A 2 -24.20 5.05 -9.56
CA ILE A 2 -24.03 5.92 -8.40
C ILE A 2 -23.69 7.33 -8.91
N GLU A 3 -24.52 8.32 -8.58
CA GLU A 3 -24.41 9.75 -8.94
C GLU A 3 -23.22 10.49 -8.28
N THR A 4 -22.19 9.78 -7.81
CA THR A 4 -21.10 10.32 -6.97
C THR A 4 -19.97 11.02 -7.73
N THR A 5 -19.93 10.95 -9.06
CA THR A 5 -18.77 11.42 -9.83
C THR A 5 -18.58 12.94 -9.77
N SER A 6 -19.66 13.73 -9.86
CA SER A 6 -19.55 15.19 -10.01
C SER A 6 -18.97 15.91 -8.79
N GLN A 7 -19.21 15.39 -7.58
CA GLN A 7 -18.69 15.98 -6.34
C GLN A 7 -17.21 15.66 -6.12
N LEU A 8 -16.71 14.58 -6.74
CA LEU A 8 -15.30 14.19 -6.66
C LEU A 8 -14.46 14.79 -7.79
N ASP A 9 -15.09 15.30 -8.85
CA ASP A 9 -14.38 15.80 -10.03
C ASP A 9 -13.44 16.98 -9.70
N GLU A 10 -13.84 17.86 -8.78
CA GLU A 10 -12.98 18.96 -8.31
C GLU A 10 -11.74 18.41 -7.57
N TYR A 11 -11.94 17.49 -6.62
CA TYR A 11 -10.84 16.86 -5.87
C TYR A 11 -9.93 16.03 -6.77
N ARG A 12 -10.50 15.31 -7.73
CA ARG A 12 -9.76 14.55 -8.73
C ARG A 12 -8.92 15.49 -9.60
N SER A 13 -9.49 16.60 -10.03
CA SER A 13 -8.77 17.62 -10.81
C SER A 13 -7.65 18.24 -10.00
N ALA A 14 -7.87 18.52 -8.71
CA ALA A 14 -6.83 19.03 -7.82
C ALA A 14 -5.68 18.02 -7.63
N LEU A 15 -5.99 16.73 -7.47
CA LEU A 15 -4.99 15.66 -7.38
C LEU A 15 -4.18 15.54 -8.67
N ILE A 16 -4.84 15.42 -9.83
CA ILE A 16 -4.15 15.24 -11.13
C ILE A 16 -3.23 16.42 -11.45
N ASN A 17 -3.64 17.64 -11.12
CA ASN A 17 -2.85 18.85 -11.38
C ASN A 17 -1.93 19.22 -10.21
N HIS A 18 -1.72 18.33 -9.24
CA HIS A 18 -0.95 18.63 -8.05
C HIS A 18 0.52 18.95 -8.40
N PRO A 19 1.11 20.06 -7.88
CA PRO A 19 2.47 20.47 -8.23
C PRO A 19 3.56 19.44 -7.96
N LEU A 20 3.30 18.48 -7.04
CA LEU A 20 4.20 17.38 -6.71
C LEU A 20 4.67 16.61 -7.95
N TYR A 21 3.78 16.37 -8.92
CA TYR A 21 4.16 15.65 -10.15
C TYR A 21 5.24 16.37 -10.94
N ASN A 22 5.20 17.71 -10.99
CA ASN A 22 6.22 18.51 -11.66
C ASN A 22 7.52 18.61 -10.84
N ALA A 23 7.45 18.42 -9.52
CA ALA A 23 8.62 18.43 -8.64
C ALA A 23 9.43 17.11 -8.70
N MET A 24 8.82 16.01 -9.15
CA MET A 24 9.49 14.72 -9.37
C MET A 24 10.28 14.70 -10.70
N ASN A 25 11.25 15.61 -10.84
CA ASN A 25 11.98 15.86 -12.08
C ASN A 25 13.48 15.47 -12.03
N SER A 26 13.92 14.82 -10.96
CA SER A 26 15.29 14.35 -10.77
C SER A 26 15.30 13.09 -9.90
N ILE A 27 16.39 12.31 -9.97
CA ILE A 27 16.57 11.13 -9.12
C ILE A 27 16.47 11.52 -7.64
N ASP A 28 17.17 12.57 -7.21
CA ASP A 28 17.11 13.06 -5.82
C ASP A 28 15.70 13.46 -5.36
N ALA A 29 14.87 13.99 -6.27
CA ALA A 29 13.48 14.30 -5.95
C ALA A 29 12.63 13.04 -5.79
N ILE A 30 12.84 12.04 -6.66
CA ILE A 30 12.14 10.76 -6.61
C ILE A 30 12.54 9.99 -5.35
N GLN A 31 13.83 9.92 -5.02
CA GLN A 31 14.33 9.26 -3.81
C GLN A 31 13.64 9.81 -2.55
N ARG A 32 13.66 11.14 -2.36
CA ARG A 32 12.99 11.81 -1.23
C ARG A 32 11.48 11.56 -1.20
N PHE A 33 10.84 11.53 -2.37
CA PHE A 33 9.42 11.18 -2.45
C PHE A 33 9.20 9.75 -1.98
N MET A 34 9.99 8.78 -2.45
CA MET A 34 9.82 7.37 -2.09
C MET A 34 10.12 7.10 -0.61
N GLU A 35 11.14 7.74 -0.05
CA GLU A 35 11.48 7.70 1.39
C GLU A 35 10.30 8.08 2.29
N THR A 36 9.43 8.98 1.81
CA THR A 36 8.19 9.36 2.52
C THR A 36 7.01 8.48 2.11
N HIS A 37 6.84 8.23 0.83
CA HIS A 37 5.66 7.56 0.27
C HIS A 37 5.58 6.08 0.66
N VAL A 38 6.71 5.43 0.94
CA VAL A 38 6.75 4.04 1.38
C VAL A 38 5.90 3.77 2.62
N PHE A 39 5.72 4.75 3.51
CA PHE A 39 4.83 4.62 4.67
C PHE A 39 3.36 4.59 4.27
N ALA A 40 2.97 5.31 3.21
CA ALA A 40 1.61 5.23 2.65
C ALA A 40 1.38 3.89 1.94
N VAL A 41 2.41 3.34 1.27
CA VAL A 41 2.36 1.99 0.68
C VAL A 41 2.17 0.92 1.77
N TRP A 42 2.89 1.05 2.89
CA TRP A 42 2.68 0.19 4.05
C TRP A 42 1.29 0.36 4.68
N ASP A 43 0.82 1.60 4.91
CA ASP A 43 -0.49 1.87 5.53
C ASP A 43 -1.66 1.33 4.70
N PHE A 44 -1.52 1.33 3.37
CA PHE A 44 -2.50 0.70 2.49
C PHE A 44 -2.69 -0.80 2.80
N MET A 45 -1.61 -1.53 3.15
CA MET A 45 -1.74 -2.93 3.56
C MET A 45 -2.56 -3.06 4.84
N SER A 46 -2.39 -2.16 5.80
CA SER A 46 -3.20 -2.12 7.03
C SER A 46 -4.68 -1.92 6.72
N LEU A 47 -5.02 -0.99 5.81
CA LEU A 47 -6.38 -0.79 5.34
C LEU A 47 -6.94 -2.04 4.65
N LEU A 48 -6.15 -2.64 3.74
CA LEU A 48 -6.55 -3.85 3.01
C LEU A 48 -6.82 -5.02 3.97
N LYS A 49 -5.99 -5.20 5.00
CA LYS A 49 -6.20 -6.21 6.03
C LYS A 49 -7.45 -5.96 6.84
N ARG A 50 -7.76 -4.71 7.16
CA ARG A 50 -9.03 -4.38 7.81
C ARG A 50 -10.23 -4.75 6.93
N LEU A 51 -10.17 -4.43 5.64
CA LEU A 51 -11.23 -4.80 4.70
C LEU A 51 -11.35 -6.32 4.55
N GLN A 52 -10.23 -7.06 4.51
CA GLN A 52 -10.24 -8.52 4.45
C GLN A 52 -10.88 -9.13 5.69
N LEU A 53 -10.54 -8.65 6.89
CA LEU A 53 -11.11 -9.13 8.15
C LEU A 53 -12.61 -8.86 8.26
N ASP A 54 -13.08 -7.69 7.81
CA ASP A 54 -14.47 -7.29 7.96
C ASP A 54 -15.40 -7.83 6.87
N LEU A 55 -14.88 -7.94 5.64
CA LEU A 55 -15.70 -8.24 4.46
C LEU A 55 -15.47 -9.67 3.93
N THR A 56 -14.53 -10.41 4.51
CA THR A 56 -14.22 -11.80 4.17
C THR A 56 -14.04 -12.68 5.42
N CYS A 57 -13.53 -13.90 5.26
CA CYS A 57 -13.16 -14.75 6.39
C CYS A 57 -11.66 -14.99 6.37
N ALA A 58 -10.95 -14.41 7.32
CA ALA A 58 -9.52 -14.64 7.56
C ALA A 58 -9.25 -15.26 8.95
N SER A 59 -10.28 -15.81 9.60
CA SER A 59 -10.20 -16.48 10.89
C SER A 59 -10.67 -17.94 10.80
N ILE A 60 -10.34 -18.73 11.83
CA ILE A 60 -10.78 -20.12 11.98
C ILE A 60 -11.82 -20.26 13.13
N PRO A 61 -12.81 -21.15 13.01
CA PRO A 61 -13.15 -21.96 11.84
C PRO A 61 -13.73 -21.12 10.69
N TRP A 62 -13.50 -21.57 9.44
CA TRP A 62 -13.95 -20.84 8.25
C TRP A 62 -15.45 -20.93 8.04
N THR A 63 -16.07 -19.79 7.73
CA THR A 63 -17.46 -19.69 7.25
C THR A 63 -17.58 -18.54 6.23
N PRO A 64 -18.56 -18.56 5.31
CA PRO A 64 -18.76 -17.46 4.38
C PRO A 64 -19.28 -16.19 5.08
N VAL A 65 -18.69 -15.03 4.78
CA VAL A 65 -19.09 -13.72 5.32
C VAL A 65 -19.77 -12.87 4.24
N GLY A 66 -20.97 -12.35 4.50
CA GLY A 66 -21.61 -11.36 3.64
C GLY A 66 -21.73 -11.72 2.14
N ASN A 67 -21.63 -10.70 1.29
CA ASN A 67 -21.86 -10.81 -0.15
C ASN A 67 -20.70 -11.52 -0.88
N PRO A 68 -20.97 -12.52 -1.73
CA PRO A 68 -19.91 -13.26 -2.46
C PRO A 68 -19.11 -12.40 -3.45
N PHE A 69 -19.70 -11.38 -4.09
CA PHE A 69 -18.99 -10.46 -4.98
C PHE A 69 -18.00 -9.59 -4.22
N THR A 70 -18.40 -9.03 -3.08
CA THR A 70 -17.51 -8.25 -2.21
C THR A 70 -16.35 -9.11 -1.72
N ARG A 71 -16.62 -10.33 -1.26
CA ARG A 71 -15.58 -11.26 -0.83
C ARG A 71 -14.56 -11.55 -1.92
N ARG A 72 -15.05 -11.84 -3.13
CA ARG A 72 -14.20 -12.09 -4.28
C ARG A 72 -13.32 -10.88 -4.59
N LEU A 73 -13.92 -9.69 -4.68
CA LEU A 73 -13.19 -8.45 -4.95
C LEU A 73 -12.06 -8.21 -3.94
N ILE A 74 -12.36 -8.31 -2.64
CA ILE A 74 -11.35 -8.10 -1.60
C ILE A 74 -10.24 -9.15 -1.67
N ASN A 75 -10.59 -10.43 -1.87
CA ASN A 75 -9.58 -11.48 -2.01
C ASN A 75 -8.73 -11.34 -3.29
N GLU A 76 -9.29 -10.83 -4.39
CA GLU A 76 -8.53 -10.52 -5.61
C GLU A 76 -7.55 -9.37 -5.39
N ILE A 77 -7.94 -8.33 -4.64
CA ILE A 77 -7.02 -7.24 -4.25
C ILE A 77 -5.91 -7.80 -3.35
N VAL A 78 -6.25 -8.61 -2.33
CA VAL A 78 -5.24 -9.25 -1.47
C VAL A 78 -4.26 -10.08 -2.29
N PHE A 79 -4.74 -10.87 -3.24
CA PHE A 79 -3.88 -11.66 -4.12
C PHE A 79 -2.89 -10.79 -4.89
N GLY A 80 -3.34 -9.67 -5.47
CA GLY A 80 -2.47 -8.77 -6.25
C GLY A 80 -1.54 -7.90 -5.40
N GLU A 81 -1.86 -7.64 -4.14
CA GLU A 81 -1.08 -6.73 -3.30
C GLU A 81 -0.10 -7.46 -2.39
N GLU A 82 -0.51 -8.60 -1.82
CA GLU A 82 0.30 -9.37 -0.86
C GLU A 82 1.05 -10.53 -1.52
N SER A 83 0.64 -10.96 -2.72
CA SER A 83 1.16 -12.17 -3.38
C SER A 83 1.29 -12.01 -4.89
N ASP A 84 1.70 -10.83 -5.33
CA ASP A 84 2.06 -10.53 -6.71
C ASP A 84 3.30 -11.31 -7.17
N VAL A 85 3.74 -11.06 -8.40
CA VAL A 85 4.96 -11.62 -8.98
C VAL A 85 5.88 -10.51 -9.50
N ASP A 86 7.19 -10.68 -9.26
CA ASP A 86 8.21 -9.79 -9.84
C ASP A 86 8.40 -10.04 -11.35
N GLN A 87 9.24 -9.24 -11.99
CA GLN A 87 9.58 -9.37 -13.41
C GLN A 87 10.22 -10.72 -13.81
N ASN A 88 10.65 -11.53 -12.84
CA ASN A 88 11.22 -12.86 -13.04
C ASN A 88 10.22 -13.98 -12.71
N GLY A 89 8.99 -13.63 -12.31
CA GLY A 89 7.94 -14.58 -11.90
C GLY A 89 8.07 -15.09 -10.47
N ASN A 90 8.89 -14.47 -9.62
CA ASN A 90 9.00 -14.84 -8.22
C ASN A 90 7.88 -14.16 -7.42
N ALA A 91 7.27 -14.90 -6.48
CA ALA A 91 6.23 -14.35 -5.61
C ALA A 91 6.80 -13.26 -4.68
N THR A 92 6.05 -12.17 -4.51
CA THR A 92 6.41 -11.01 -3.69
C THR A 92 5.16 -10.17 -3.37
N SER A 93 5.26 -9.22 -2.46
CA SER A 93 4.21 -8.22 -2.23
C SER A 93 4.53 -6.89 -2.94
N HIS A 94 3.50 -6.06 -3.14
CA HIS A 94 3.66 -4.71 -3.67
C HIS A 94 4.59 -3.85 -2.80
N PHE A 95 4.53 -4.02 -1.48
CA PHE A 95 5.42 -3.33 -0.54
C PHE A 95 6.89 -3.74 -0.75
N GLU A 96 7.17 -5.03 -0.90
CA GLU A 96 8.53 -5.53 -1.17
C GLU A 96 9.04 -5.04 -2.54
N LEU A 97 8.19 -5.04 -3.57
CA LEU A 97 8.51 -4.47 -4.87
C LEU A 97 8.86 -2.98 -4.77
N TYR A 98 8.11 -2.23 -3.97
CA TYR A 98 8.36 -0.80 -3.74
C TYR A 98 9.71 -0.57 -3.06
N ILE A 99 10.02 -1.34 -2.01
CA ILE A 99 11.33 -1.28 -1.32
C ILE A 99 12.46 -1.63 -2.29
N LYS A 100 12.30 -2.65 -3.13
CA LYS A 100 13.30 -2.99 -4.13
C LYS A 100 13.51 -1.86 -5.15
N ALA A 101 12.44 -1.20 -5.59
CA ALA A 101 12.54 -0.04 -6.46
C ALA A 101 13.26 1.13 -5.77
N MET A 102 13.08 1.33 -4.46
CA MET A 102 13.85 2.32 -3.68
C MET A 102 15.34 2.00 -3.70
N GLU A 103 15.70 0.73 -3.46
CA GLU A 103 17.09 0.27 -3.47
C GLU A 103 17.74 0.43 -4.86
N ASP A 104 17.02 0.09 -5.92
CA ASP A 104 17.49 0.17 -7.31
C ASP A 104 17.85 1.61 -7.72
N ILE A 105 17.18 2.62 -7.16
CA ILE A 105 17.48 4.03 -7.40
C ILE A 105 18.36 4.66 -6.31
N GLY A 106 18.76 3.92 -5.29
CA GLY A 106 19.59 4.40 -4.18
C GLY A 106 18.88 5.31 -3.18
N ALA A 107 17.55 5.19 -3.03
CA ALA A 107 16.80 5.88 -1.97
C ALA A 107 17.07 5.22 -0.60
N ASP A 108 17.02 5.99 0.49
CA ASP A 108 17.24 5.45 1.82
C ASP A 108 16.03 4.61 2.29
N THR A 109 16.27 3.35 2.64
CA THR A 109 15.25 2.43 3.17
C THR A 109 15.38 2.19 4.66
N SER A 110 16.34 2.84 5.33
CA SER A 110 16.67 2.58 6.73
C SER A 110 15.49 2.85 7.68
N ALA A 111 14.81 3.98 7.50
CA ALA A 111 13.68 4.38 8.33
C ALA A 111 12.53 3.36 8.27
N ILE A 112 12.07 3.01 7.07
CA ILE A 112 10.98 2.05 6.90
C ILE A 112 11.36 0.64 7.34
N LYS A 113 12.59 0.18 7.08
CA LYS A 113 13.06 -1.12 7.55
C LYS A 113 13.12 -1.19 9.08
N SER A 114 13.61 -0.13 9.72
CA SER A 114 13.62 -0.02 11.17
C SER A 114 12.21 0.01 11.76
N PHE A 115 11.29 0.74 11.11
CA PHE A 115 9.88 0.76 11.48
C PHE A 115 9.26 -0.64 11.46
N ILE A 116 9.39 -1.39 10.35
CA ILE A 116 8.86 -2.76 10.23
C ILE A 116 9.48 -3.68 11.28
N GLN A 117 10.80 -3.61 11.49
CA GLN A 117 11.50 -4.42 12.48
C GLN A 117 10.96 -4.17 13.90
N GLN A 118 10.62 -2.93 14.25
CA GLN A 118 10.03 -2.61 15.55
C GLN A 118 8.61 -3.17 15.69
N LEU A 119 7.79 -3.13 14.64
CA LEU A 119 6.47 -3.75 14.63
C LEU A 119 6.54 -5.26 14.82
N GLU A 120 7.49 -5.93 14.16
CA GLU A 120 7.73 -7.37 14.31
C GLU A 120 8.14 -7.76 15.73
N GLN A 121 8.78 -6.83 16.46
CA GLN A 121 9.14 -6.98 17.87
C GLN A 121 7.97 -6.68 18.83
N GLY A 122 6.82 -6.29 18.30
CA GLY A 122 5.60 -6.01 19.07
C GLY A 122 5.51 -4.58 19.60
N GLU A 123 6.34 -3.64 19.13
CA GLU A 123 6.16 -2.22 19.45
C GLU A 123 4.95 -1.64 18.71
N THR A 124 4.32 -0.61 19.28
CA THR A 124 3.19 0.06 18.62
C THR A 124 3.68 0.97 17.49
N TRP A 125 2.88 1.12 16.44
CA TRP A 125 3.25 1.92 15.28
C TRP A 125 3.51 3.40 15.64
N GLU A 126 2.82 3.93 16.64
CA GLU A 126 3.01 5.31 17.12
C GLU A 126 4.41 5.56 17.69
N LYS A 127 5.05 4.53 18.23
CA LYS A 127 6.43 4.61 18.76
C LYS A 127 7.47 4.17 17.75
N ALA A 128 7.11 3.27 16.85
CA ALA A 128 8.00 2.76 15.83
C ALA A 128 8.28 3.81 14.74
N ILE A 129 7.34 4.71 14.47
CA ILE A 129 7.48 5.75 13.44
C ILE A 129 8.50 6.81 13.90
N VAL A 130 9.50 7.09 13.06
CA VAL A 130 10.63 7.99 13.34
C VAL A 130 10.52 9.25 12.51
#